data_AF-A0AA40NDE7-F1
#
_entry.id   AF-A0AA40NDE7-F1
#
_cell.length_a   1.000
_cell.length_b   1.000
_cell.length_c   1.000
_cell.angle_alpha   90.00
_cell.angle_beta   90.00
_cell.angle_gamma   90.00
#
_symmetry.space_group_name_H-M   'P 1'
#
loop_
_entity.id
_entity.type
_entity.pdbx_description
1 polymer ?
#
loop_
_entity_poly.entity_id
_entity_poly.type
_entity_poly.pdbx_seq_one_letter_code
_entity_poly.pdbx_strand_id
1 'polypeptide(L)' 'MAKQKFKITNWPTYNKALINRGSITFWLDDEAIQAWYESATPSSRGRPQRYSDLAITTVLVIK' A
#
# COMPACT_ATOMS: atom_id res chain seq x y z
N MET A 1 -18.56 -9.55 43.45
CA MET A 1 -17.68 -10.34 42.56
C MET A 1 -16.70 -9.42 41.87
N ALA A 2 -15.40 -9.70 41.90
CA ALA A 2 -14.39 -8.86 41.27
C ALA A 2 -14.38 -9.07 39.75
N LYS A 3 -14.30 -7.97 38.98
CA LYS A 3 -14.32 -8.00 37.52
C LYS A 3 -13.01 -8.59 37.00
N GLN A 4 -13.06 -9.73 36.31
CA GLN A 4 -11.88 -10.30 35.67
C GLN A 4 -11.35 -9.34 34.59
N LYS A 5 -10.07 -8.98 34.70
CA LYS A 5 -9.35 -8.22 33.68
C LYS A 5 -8.77 -9.21 32.67
N PHE A 6 -9.28 -9.17 31.45
CA PHE A 6 -8.74 -9.96 30.35
C PHE A 6 -7.63 -9.17 29.64
N LYS A 7 -6.53 -9.84 29.31
CA LYS A 7 -5.44 -9.30 28.50
C LYS A 7 -5.39 -10.07 27.18
N ILE A 8 -5.52 -9.35 26.07
CA ILE A 8 -5.42 -9.94 24.73
C ILE A 8 -3.94 -10.23 24.46
N THR A 9 -3.57 -11.51 24.40
CA THR A 9 -2.20 -11.97 24.16
C THR A 9 -1.96 -12.39 22.71
N ASN A 10 -3.04 -12.68 21.96
CA ASN A 10 -2.99 -13.16 20.58
C ASN A 10 -3.07 -12.05 19.53
N TRP A 11 -3.02 -10.77 19.92
CA TRP A 11 -3.16 -9.63 19.02
C TRP A 11 -2.24 -9.67 17.80
N PRO A 12 -0.94 -10.01 17.92
CA PRO A 12 -0.05 -10.07 16.75
C PRO A 12 -0.49 -11.12 15.73
N THR A 13 -0.92 -12.29 16.20
CA THR A 13 -1.38 -13.40 15.34
C THR A 13 -2.69 -13.05 14.66
N TYR A 14 -3.63 -12.49 15.43
CA TYR A 14 -4.92 -12.05 14.90
C TYR A 14 -4.75 -10.95 13.84
N ASN A 15 -3.87 -9.98 14.09
CA ASN A 15 -3.58 -8.90 13.15
C ASN A 15 -2.96 -9.42 11.84
N LYS A 16 -2.03 -10.37 11.90
CA LYS A 16 -1.47 -11.01 10.69
C LYS A 16 -2.55 -11.70 9.86
N ALA A 17 -3.45 -12.45 10.51
CA ALA A 17 -4.58 -13.06 9.83
C ALA A 17 -5.51 -12.01 9.20
N LEU A 18 -5.70 -10.87 9.87
CA LEU A 18 -6.52 -9.76 9.39
C LEU A 18 -5.94 -9.10 8.14
N ILE A 19 -4.63 -8.84 8.12
CA ILE A 19 -3.89 -8.31 6.96
C ILE A 19 -4.04 -9.26 5.76
N ASN A 20 -3.92 -10.57 6.01
CA ASN A 20 -3.98 -11.57 4.94
C ASN A 20 -5.40 -11.83 4.41
N ARG A 21 -6.44 -11.54 5.21
CA ARG A 21 -7.84 -11.78 4.86
C ARG A 21 -8.34 -10.96 3.66
N GLY A 22 -7.59 -9.94 3.24
CA GLY A 22 -7.87 -9.12 2.06
C GLY A 22 -6.64 -8.85 1.20
N SER A 23 -5.65 -9.75 1.23
CA SER A 23 -4.48 -9.61 0.36
C SER A 23 -4.89 -9.82 -1.10
N ILE A 24 -4.63 -8.81 -1.93
CA ILE A 24 -4.86 -8.87 -3.38
C ILE A 24 -3.50 -8.70 -4.05
N THR A 25 -3.21 -9.56 -5.01
CA THR A 25 -1.98 -9.52 -5.81
C THR A 25 -2.36 -9.20 -7.25
N PHE A 26 -1.81 -8.11 -7.78
CA PHE A 26 -1.99 -7.70 -9.18
C PHE A 26 -0.73 -7.99 -9.97
N TRP A 27 -0.91 -8.48 -11.19
CA TRP A 27 0.14 -8.52 -12.19
C TRP A 27 0.11 -7.21 -12.95
N LEU A 28 1.24 -6.50 -12.94
CA LEU A 28 1.41 -5.23 -13.64
C LEU A 28 2.42 -5.44 -14.76
N ASP A 29 2.29 -4.63 -15.80
CA ASP A 29 3.26 -4.62 -16.88
C ASP A 29 4.64 -4.17 -16.37
N ASP A 30 5.71 -4.80 -16.87
CA ASP A 30 7.08 -4.51 -16.46
C ASP A 30 7.42 -3.04 -16.74
N GLU A 31 6.92 -2.47 -17.84
CA GLU A 31 7.08 -1.05 -18.16
C GLU A 31 6.48 -0.13 -17.09
N ALA A 32 5.28 -0.46 -16.59
CA ALA A 32 4.63 0.29 -15.53
C ALA A 32 5.40 0.19 -14.21
N ILE A 33 5.97 -0.98 -13.90
CA ILE A 33 6.81 -1.20 -12.71
C ILE A 33 8.10 -0.37 -12.80
N GLN A 34 8.77 -0.37 -13.96
CA GLN A 34 10.00 0.40 -14.15
C GLN A 34 9.76 1.91 -14.04
N ALA A 35 8.62 2.38 -14.57
CA ALA A 35 8.23 3.78 -14.52
C ALA A 35 7.41 4.13 -13.26
N TRP A 36 7.42 3.32 -12.19
CA TRP A 36 6.46 3.49 -11.09
C TRP A 36 6.60 4.84 -10.35
N TYR A 37 7.84 5.31 -10.20
CA TYR A 37 8.17 6.54 -9.52
C TYR A 37 8.55 7.63 -10.53
N GLU A 38 8.27 8.88 -10.17
CA GLU A 38 8.67 10.02 -10.98
C GLU A 38 10.20 10.08 -11.10
N SER A 39 10.69 10.25 -12.33
CA SER A 39 12.13 10.29 -12.62
C SER A 39 12.66 11.72 -12.68
N ALA A 40 11.76 12.70 -12.83
CA ALA A 40 12.11 14.10 -12.85
C ALA A 40 12.77 14.53 -11.52
N THR A 41 13.95 15.13 -11.62
CA THR A 41 14.52 15.90 -10.52
C THR A 41 13.56 17.05 -10.19
N PRO A 42 13.26 17.32 -8.90
CA PRO A 42 12.30 18.36 -8.55
C PRO A 42 12.79 19.71 -9.07
N SER A 43 12.23 20.19 -10.18
CA SER A 43 12.75 21.37 -10.86
C SER A 43 12.16 22.68 -10.33
N SER A 44 11.39 22.67 -9.24
CA SER A 44 10.76 23.88 -8.70
C SER A 44 10.27 23.75 -7.26
N ARG A 45 9.97 24.91 -6.64
CA ARG A 45 9.29 25.01 -5.35
C ARG A 45 7.93 24.29 -5.42
N GLY A 46 7.76 23.28 -4.58
CA GLY A 46 6.52 22.50 -4.49
C GLY A 46 6.78 21.11 -3.95
N ARG A 47 5.72 20.33 -3.75
CA ARG A 47 5.86 18.90 -3.40
C ARG A 47 6.20 18.13 -4.68
N PRO A 48 7.33 17.41 -4.74
CA PRO A 48 7.63 16.56 -5.89
C PRO A 48 6.56 15.49 -6.06
N GLN A 49 6.16 15.24 -7.29
CA GLN A 49 5.24 14.17 -7.63
C GLN A 49 5.94 12.84 -7.34
N ARG A 50 5.30 11.97 -6.55
CA ARG A 50 5.93 10.71 -6.11
C ARG A 50 5.75 9.60 -7.14
N TYR A 51 4.58 9.53 -7.75
CA TYR A 51 4.21 8.49 -8.71
C TYR A 51 4.10 9.10 -10.10
N SER A 52 4.62 8.39 -11.10
CA SER A 52 4.47 8.83 -12.49
C SER A 52 3.01 8.78 -12.94
N ASP A 53 2.70 9.49 -14.02
CA ASP A 53 1.38 9.43 -14.65
C ASP A 53 1.04 7.99 -15.10
N LEU A 54 2.03 7.23 -15.58
CA LEU A 54 1.84 5.84 -15.98
C LEU A 54 1.44 4.97 -14.79
N ALA A 55 2.07 5.13 -13.62
CA ALA A 55 1.68 4.41 -12.41
C ALA A 55 0.24 4.75 -11.98
N ILE A 56 -0.14 6.02 -12.05
CA ILE A 56 -1.49 6.50 -11.70
C ILE A 56 -2.53 5.90 -12.67
N THR A 57 -2.29 5.98 -13.98
CA THR A 57 -3.20 5.40 -14.99
C THR A 57 -3.31 3.89 -14.84
N THR A 58 -2.20 3.19 -14.59
CA THR A 58 -2.19 1.73 -14.41
C THR A 58 -3.10 1.31 -13.26
N VAL A 59 -3.05 2.00 -12.12
CA VAL A 59 -3.90 1.69 -10.96
C VAL A 59 -5.36 2.10 -11.19
N LEU A 60 -5.62 3.18 -11.93
CA LEU A 60 -6.99 3.62 -12.26
C LEU A 60 -7.77 2.62 -13.12
N VAL A 61 -7.09 1.77 -13.89
CA VAL A 61 -7.72 0.73 -14.72
C VAL A 61 -8.24 -0.44 -13.87
N ILE A 62 -7.70 -0.62 -12.66
CA ILE A 62 -8.15 -1.64 -11.72
C ILE A 62 -9.54 -1.23 -11.18
N LYS A 63 -10.60 -1.93 -11.62
CA LYS A 63 -11.97 -1.78 -11.11
C LYS A 63 -12.21 -2.63 -9.88
#